data_AF-A0A9D1SCC7-F1
#
_entry.id   AF-A0A9D1SCC7-F1
#
_cell.length_a   1.000
_cell.length_b   1.000
_cell.length_c   1.000
_cell.angle_alpha   90.00
_cell.angle_beta   90.00
_cell.angle_gamma   90.00
#
_symmetry.space_group_name_H-M   'P 1'
#
loop_
_entity.id
_entity.type
_entity.pdbx_description
1 polymer ?
#
loop_
_entity_poly.entity_id
_entity_poly.type
_entity_poly.pdbx_seq_one_letter_code
_entity_poly.pdbx_strand_id
1 'polypeptide(L)'
;AQACNLFVAGHVLPTDELVNIAQKLQPGEAYQSEGKIIFYKGSLEMFQQQQFSRIIELKEPLFCIEMLYDIFLKNDAAIEQDFRRITTGRESAPLSPTNTVIGETTYPDGLPKIFIEEGASVECCFLNLNEGPIYIGKEAELMEGCCIRAPFAACQHAVTKMGCKIYGATTLGPYCKVGGELSNVVMIGYSNKAHDGFLGNAVIGEWCNLGAGTTASNLKNDYAEIKLWHYPSHRFLRTGLQFCGLIMGDHSKAGINCMFNTATVIGVGVNIYGAGFPRNFVASFSEGGTSGFNDVALSKFFATAEKMMHRRNIELTEVDKEIFESIYHQAENFK
;
A
#
# COMPACT_ATOMS: atom_id res chain seq x y z
N ALA A 1 -28.77 -27.24 -2.96
CA ALA A 1 -28.42 -26.50 -4.18
C ALA A 1 -26.97 -26.06 -4.03
N GLN A 2 -26.12 -26.26 -5.03
CA GLN A 2 -24.77 -25.73 -4.99
C GLN A 2 -24.85 -24.20 -4.98
N ALA A 3 -24.14 -23.55 -4.05
CA ALA A 3 -24.20 -22.10 -3.93
C ALA A 3 -23.70 -21.46 -5.24
N CYS A 4 -24.48 -20.52 -5.78
CA CYS A 4 -24.09 -19.70 -6.93
C CYS A 4 -23.39 -18.45 -6.38
N ASN A 5 -22.08 -18.37 -6.62
CA ASN A 5 -21.19 -17.31 -6.16
C ASN A 5 -20.75 -16.43 -7.32
N LEU A 6 -20.34 -15.20 -7.02
CA LEU A 6 -19.60 -14.35 -7.94
C LEU A 6 -18.10 -14.44 -7.60
N PHE A 7 -17.33 -15.00 -8.51
CA PHE A 7 -15.88 -15.06 -8.46
C PHE A 7 -15.31 -13.83 -9.18
N VAL A 8 -14.38 -13.16 -8.53
CA VAL A 8 -13.70 -11.96 -9.04
C VAL A 8 -12.21 -12.20 -8.97
N ALA A 9 -11.49 -11.86 -10.03
CA ALA A 9 -10.04 -11.93 -10.03
C ALA A 9 -9.47 -10.88 -9.05
N GLY A 10 -8.83 -11.34 -7.97
CA GLY A 10 -8.42 -10.48 -6.85
C GLY A 10 -7.37 -9.40 -7.16
N HIS A 11 -6.81 -9.39 -8.36
CA HIS A 11 -5.88 -8.36 -8.82
C HIS A 11 -6.57 -7.19 -9.53
N VAL A 12 -7.88 -7.29 -9.81
CA VAL A 12 -8.65 -6.25 -10.51
C VAL A 12 -9.26 -5.28 -9.51
N LEU A 13 -8.96 -4.00 -9.68
CA LEU A 13 -9.54 -2.92 -8.89
C LEU A 13 -10.93 -2.55 -9.44
N PRO A 14 -11.92 -2.30 -8.55
CA PRO A 14 -13.29 -2.07 -8.97
C PRO A 14 -13.50 -0.67 -9.57
N THR A 15 -14.03 -0.62 -10.79
CA THR A 15 -14.64 0.58 -11.38
C THR A 15 -16.15 0.43 -11.47
N ASP A 16 -16.88 1.52 -11.64
CA ASP A 16 -18.33 1.49 -11.73
C ASP A 16 -18.79 0.68 -12.96
N GLU A 17 -18.05 0.75 -14.07
CA GLU A 17 -18.27 -0.05 -15.27
C GLU A 17 -18.07 -1.54 -14.99
N LEU A 18 -16.96 -1.91 -14.35
CA LEU A 18 -16.66 -3.31 -14.03
C LEU A 18 -17.67 -3.91 -13.05
N VAL A 19 -18.12 -3.14 -12.05
CA VAL A 19 -19.18 -3.57 -11.12
C VAL A 19 -20.49 -3.78 -11.88
N ASN A 20 -20.87 -2.86 -12.76
CA ASN A 20 -22.08 -2.98 -13.58
C ASN A 20 -22.02 -4.20 -14.52
N ILE A 21 -20.85 -4.51 -15.08
CA ILE A 21 -20.62 -5.72 -15.87
C ILE A 21 -20.78 -6.95 -14.99
N ALA A 22 -20.09 -7.00 -13.84
CA ALA A 22 -20.10 -8.12 -12.92
C ALA A 22 -21.51 -8.49 -12.42
N GLN A 23 -22.35 -7.48 -12.14
CA GLN A 23 -23.73 -7.67 -11.69
C GLN A 23 -24.64 -8.29 -12.76
N LYS A 24 -24.36 -8.06 -14.04
CA LYS A 24 -25.19 -8.53 -15.17
C LYS A 24 -24.91 -9.98 -15.57
N LEU A 25 -23.85 -10.62 -15.04
CA LEU A 25 -23.55 -12.02 -15.33
C LEU A 25 -24.74 -12.93 -14.97
N GLN A 26 -25.04 -13.86 -15.87
CA GLN A 26 -25.95 -14.96 -15.61
C GLN A 26 -25.19 -16.18 -15.03
N PRO A 27 -25.85 -17.06 -14.26
CA PRO A 27 -25.23 -18.29 -13.79
C PRO A 27 -24.64 -19.13 -14.93
N GLY A 28 -23.38 -19.54 -14.77
CA GLY A 28 -22.57 -20.27 -15.75
C GLY A 28 -21.73 -19.37 -16.66
N GLU A 29 -22.03 -18.07 -16.75
CA GLU A 29 -21.26 -17.13 -17.59
C GLU A 29 -19.96 -16.69 -16.90
N ALA A 30 -18.95 -16.40 -17.73
CA ALA A 30 -17.68 -15.80 -17.32
C ALA A 30 -17.30 -14.65 -18.26
N TYR A 31 -16.62 -13.63 -17.70
CA TYR A 31 -15.87 -12.66 -18.49
C TYR A 31 -14.38 -12.98 -18.42
N GLN A 32 -13.70 -12.83 -19.54
CA GLN A 32 -12.25 -12.99 -19.63
C GLN A 32 -11.60 -11.76 -20.25
N SER A 33 -10.30 -11.58 -19.97
CA SER A 33 -9.44 -10.62 -20.67
C SER A 33 -8.10 -11.28 -20.90
N GLU A 34 -7.58 -11.23 -22.13
CA GLU A 34 -6.30 -11.85 -22.52
C GLU A 34 -6.21 -13.35 -22.14
N GLY A 35 -7.33 -14.06 -22.24
CA GLY A 35 -7.42 -15.48 -21.92
C GLY A 35 -7.43 -15.80 -20.42
N LYS A 36 -7.50 -14.81 -19.53
CA LYS A 36 -7.66 -15.00 -18.08
C LYS A 36 -9.09 -14.66 -17.66
N ILE A 37 -9.69 -15.50 -16.83
CA ILE A 37 -11.02 -15.24 -16.26
C ILE A 37 -10.94 -14.08 -15.26
N ILE A 38 -11.77 -13.06 -15.48
CA ILE A 38 -11.88 -11.86 -14.65
C ILE A 38 -13.08 -11.96 -13.70
N PHE A 39 -14.23 -12.36 -14.25
CA PHE A 39 -15.45 -12.58 -13.49
C PHE A 39 -16.05 -13.93 -13.86
N TYR A 40 -16.63 -14.63 -12.90
CA TYR A 40 -17.41 -15.83 -13.14
C TYR A 40 -18.57 -15.92 -12.15
N LYS A 41 -19.77 -16.30 -12.61
CA LYS A 41 -20.93 -16.49 -11.73
C LYS A 41 -21.36 -17.95 -11.76
N GLY A 42 -21.21 -18.68 -10.66
CA GLY A 42 -21.54 -20.10 -10.61
C GLY A 42 -20.99 -20.82 -9.39
N SER A 43 -20.71 -22.12 -9.48
CA SER A 43 -20.19 -22.89 -8.34
C SER A 43 -18.66 -22.97 -8.36
N LEU A 44 -18.06 -23.17 -7.18
CA LEU A 44 -16.61 -23.36 -7.06
C LEU A 44 -16.13 -24.59 -7.85
N GLU A 45 -16.90 -25.67 -7.84
CA GLU A 45 -16.59 -26.89 -8.58
C GLU A 45 -16.49 -26.64 -10.09
N MET A 46 -17.48 -25.96 -10.67
CA MET A 46 -17.47 -25.61 -12.10
C MET A 46 -16.31 -24.68 -12.46
N PHE A 47 -16.01 -23.70 -11.59
CA PHE A 47 -14.85 -22.83 -11.77
C PHE A 47 -13.53 -23.62 -11.79
N GLN A 48 -13.34 -24.52 -10.82
CA GLN A 48 -12.13 -25.36 -10.71
C GLN A 48 -11.97 -26.31 -11.92
N GLN A 49 -13.09 -26.81 -12.46
CA GLN A 49 -13.11 -27.64 -13.67
C GLN A 49 -13.03 -26.81 -14.96
N GLN A 50 -13.00 -25.47 -14.88
CA GLN A 50 -13.06 -24.54 -16.01
C GLN A 50 -14.27 -24.79 -16.93
N GLN A 51 -15.41 -25.19 -16.35
CA GLN A 51 -16.65 -25.46 -17.06
C GLN A 51 -17.55 -24.23 -17.02
N PHE A 52 -17.54 -23.47 -18.11
CA PHE A 52 -18.35 -22.27 -18.28
C PHE A 52 -19.41 -22.49 -19.36
N SER A 53 -20.65 -22.05 -19.13
CA SER A 53 -21.71 -22.14 -20.14
C SER A 53 -21.46 -21.17 -21.29
N ARG A 54 -20.83 -20.03 -20.99
CA ARG A 54 -20.45 -18.99 -21.95
C ARG A 54 -19.29 -18.17 -21.41
N ILE A 55 -18.34 -17.88 -22.27
CA ILE A 55 -17.22 -16.97 -21.98
C ILE A 55 -17.38 -15.72 -22.86
N ILE A 56 -17.28 -14.55 -22.25
CA ILE A 56 -17.46 -13.26 -22.90
C ILE A 56 -16.15 -12.49 -22.80
N GLU A 57 -15.64 -11.99 -23.93
CA GLU A 57 -14.45 -11.14 -23.91
C GLU A 57 -14.80 -9.77 -23.32
N LEU A 58 -14.06 -9.38 -22.28
CA LEU A 58 -14.16 -8.07 -21.67
C LEU A 58 -13.46 -7.05 -22.55
N LYS A 59 -14.21 -6.05 -23.02
CA LYS A 59 -13.69 -4.98 -23.88
C LYS A 59 -13.23 -3.76 -23.10
N GLU A 60 -13.67 -3.64 -21.85
CA GLU A 60 -13.32 -2.52 -20.99
C GLU A 60 -11.87 -2.65 -20.51
N PRO A 61 -11.12 -1.54 -20.43
CA PRO A 61 -9.78 -1.56 -19.86
C PRO A 61 -9.83 -1.94 -18.39
N LEU A 62 -8.86 -2.73 -17.95
CA LEU A 62 -8.75 -3.17 -16.57
C LEU A 62 -7.80 -2.28 -15.78
N PHE A 63 -8.20 -1.92 -14.56
CA PHE A 63 -7.30 -1.35 -13.58
C PHE A 63 -6.80 -2.46 -12.65
N CYS A 64 -5.58 -2.95 -12.88
CA CYS A 64 -5.05 -4.15 -12.21
C CYS A 64 -3.85 -3.87 -11.32
N ILE A 65 -3.53 -4.78 -10.41
CA ILE A 65 -2.22 -4.88 -9.73
C ILE A 65 -1.60 -6.20 -10.16
N GLU A 66 -0.66 -6.18 -11.10
CA GLU A 66 0.03 -7.37 -11.58
C GLU A 66 1.38 -7.56 -10.89
N MET A 67 2.04 -6.44 -10.57
CA MET A 67 3.36 -6.39 -9.97
C MET A 67 3.33 -5.56 -8.69
N LEU A 68 4.21 -5.84 -7.73
CA LEU A 68 4.27 -5.12 -6.46
C LEU A 68 4.44 -3.60 -6.64
N TYR A 69 5.21 -3.18 -7.65
CA TYR A 69 5.41 -1.77 -7.97
C TYR A 69 4.18 -1.10 -8.59
N ASP A 70 3.19 -1.85 -9.10
CA ASP A 70 1.95 -1.26 -9.59
C ASP A 70 1.22 -0.51 -8.50
N ILE A 71 1.35 -0.95 -7.24
CA ILE A 71 0.69 -0.34 -6.08
C ILE A 71 1.04 1.15 -5.97
N PHE A 72 2.32 1.53 -6.09
CA PHE A 72 2.70 2.95 -6.06
C PHE A 72 2.58 3.62 -7.44
N LEU A 73 2.76 2.89 -8.55
CA LEU A 73 2.60 3.48 -9.89
C LEU A 73 1.17 3.92 -10.16
N LYS A 74 0.20 3.17 -9.63
CA LYS A 74 -1.24 3.38 -9.84
C LYS A 74 -1.89 4.18 -8.71
N ASN A 75 -1.14 4.50 -7.66
CA ASN A 75 -1.68 5.18 -6.47
C ASN A 75 -2.26 6.56 -6.78
N ASP A 76 -1.67 7.30 -7.73
CA ASP A 76 -2.20 8.59 -8.19
C ASP A 76 -3.65 8.47 -8.69
N ALA A 77 -3.85 7.64 -9.72
CA ALA A 77 -5.17 7.37 -10.27
C ALA A 77 -6.13 6.74 -9.25
N ALA A 78 -5.63 5.89 -8.37
CA ALA A 78 -6.43 5.28 -7.31
C ALA A 78 -6.92 6.32 -6.29
N ILE A 79 -6.07 7.25 -5.83
CA ILE A 79 -6.48 8.35 -4.95
C ILE A 79 -7.55 9.20 -5.62
N GLU A 80 -7.40 9.58 -6.90
CA GLU A 80 -8.41 10.37 -7.62
C GLU A 80 -9.76 9.65 -7.70
N GLN A 81 -9.76 8.36 -8.06
CA GLN A 81 -10.99 7.55 -8.15
C GLN A 81 -11.68 7.40 -6.80
N ASP A 82 -10.92 7.03 -5.77
CA ASP A 82 -11.47 6.83 -4.43
C ASP A 82 -11.93 8.15 -3.81
N PHE A 83 -11.17 9.25 -3.99
CA PHE A 83 -11.55 10.58 -3.54
C PHE A 83 -12.93 10.97 -4.09
N ARG A 84 -13.12 10.88 -5.40
CA ARG A 84 -14.43 11.19 -6.02
C ARG A 84 -15.53 10.31 -5.46
N ARG A 85 -15.29 9.00 -5.38
CA ARG A 85 -16.26 8.01 -4.90
C ARG A 85 -16.71 8.28 -3.46
N ILE A 86 -15.76 8.59 -2.57
CA ILE A 86 -16.05 8.71 -1.13
C ILE A 86 -16.47 10.12 -0.71
N THR A 87 -16.29 11.14 -1.55
CA THR A 87 -16.59 12.55 -1.20
C THR A 87 -17.79 13.13 -1.94
N THR A 88 -18.18 12.56 -3.09
CA THR A 88 -19.33 13.04 -3.87
C THR A 88 -20.61 13.04 -3.02
N GLY A 89 -21.28 14.18 -2.96
CA GLY A 89 -22.53 14.35 -2.21
C GLY A 89 -22.34 14.47 -0.68
N ARG A 90 -21.09 14.59 -0.20
CA ARG A 90 -20.78 14.80 1.22
C ARG A 90 -20.22 16.19 1.46
N GLU A 91 -20.36 16.64 2.70
CA GLU A 91 -19.81 17.90 3.18
C GLU A 91 -18.50 17.65 3.95
N SER A 92 -17.48 18.44 3.64
CA SER A 92 -16.19 18.43 4.35
C SER A 92 -16.26 19.30 5.60
N ALA A 93 -15.52 18.93 6.64
CA ALA A 93 -15.21 19.87 7.71
C ALA A 93 -14.45 21.10 7.14
N PRO A 94 -14.62 22.29 7.75
CA PRO A 94 -13.94 23.49 7.29
C PRO A 94 -12.43 23.39 7.49
N LEU A 95 -11.65 23.83 6.50
CA LEU A 95 -10.20 23.96 6.64
C LEU A 95 -9.86 25.16 7.54
N SER A 96 -8.98 24.96 8.52
CA SER A 96 -8.50 26.03 9.39
C SER A 96 -7.79 27.13 8.58
N PRO A 97 -8.01 28.43 8.88
CA PRO A 97 -7.37 29.54 8.18
C PRO A 97 -5.87 29.68 8.47
N THR A 98 -5.30 28.86 9.37
CA THR A 98 -3.84 28.82 9.62
C THR A 98 -3.07 28.17 8.46
N ASN A 99 -3.76 27.46 7.57
CA ASN A 99 -3.16 26.76 6.44
C ASN A 99 -2.97 27.68 5.23
N THR A 100 -1.95 27.39 4.42
CA THR A 100 -1.75 28.01 3.10
C THR A 100 -2.13 27.01 2.02
N VAL A 101 -3.06 27.39 1.14
CA VAL A 101 -3.50 26.56 0.00
C VAL A 101 -2.95 27.13 -1.30
N ILE A 102 -2.42 26.26 -2.16
CA ILE A 102 -1.85 26.59 -3.48
C ILE A 102 -2.62 25.83 -4.55
N GLY A 103 -3.12 26.53 -5.57
CA GLY A 103 -3.89 25.96 -6.67
C GLY A 103 -5.40 26.12 -6.51
N GLU A 104 -6.14 25.73 -7.56
CA GLU A 104 -7.61 25.73 -7.54
C GLU A 104 -8.14 24.75 -6.50
N THR A 105 -9.11 25.18 -5.68
CA THR A 105 -9.68 24.36 -4.59
C THR A 105 -10.82 23.45 -5.03
N THR A 106 -11.29 23.59 -6.26
CA THR A 106 -12.41 22.81 -6.83
C THR A 106 -12.02 22.29 -8.21
N TYR A 107 -12.58 21.15 -8.59
CA TYR A 107 -12.57 20.67 -9.96
C TYR A 107 -13.54 21.50 -10.84
N PRO A 108 -13.44 21.41 -12.19
CA PRO A 108 -14.37 22.08 -13.10
C PRO A 108 -15.85 21.67 -12.93
N ASP A 109 -16.10 20.48 -12.41
CA ASP A 109 -17.45 19.96 -12.08
C ASP A 109 -17.98 20.47 -10.72
N GLY A 110 -17.20 21.28 -10.00
CA GLY A 110 -17.55 21.86 -8.71
C GLY A 110 -17.19 21.02 -7.49
N LEU A 111 -16.65 19.81 -7.66
CA LEU A 111 -16.22 18.98 -6.53
C LEU A 111 -15.01 19.63 -5.82
N PRO A 112 -15.01 19.80 -4.49
CA PRO A 112 -13.84 20.27 -3.74
C PRO A 112 -12.65 19.31 -3.87
N LYS A 113 -11.43 19.84 -3.94
CA LYS A 113 -10.18 19.06 -3.98
C LYS A 113 -9.61 18.75 -2.59
N ILE A 114 -10.13 19.36 -1.54
CA ILE A 114 -9.77 19.04 -0.16
C ILE A 114 -11.02 18.48 0.51
N PHE A 115 -10.89 17.33 1.16
CA PHE A 115 -11.93 16.76 2.00
C PHE A 115 -11.37 16.37 3.35
N ILE A 116 -11.99 16.87 4.41
CA ILE A 116 -11.60 16.68 5.80
C ILE A 116 -12.77 16.02 6.52
N GLU A 117 -12.52 14.82 7.04
CA GLU A 117 -13.47 14.06 7.82
C GLU A 117 -13.58 14.59 9.27
N GLU A 118 -14.62 14.16 9.97
CA GLU A 118 -14.86 14.48 11.38
C GLU A 118 -13.66 14.14 12.28
N GLY A 119 -13.33 15.06 13.20
CA GLY A 119 -12.25 14.91 14.19
C GLY A 119 -10.84 15.11 13.62
N ALA A 120 -10.68 15.26 12.31
CA ALA A 120 -9.37 15.51 11.72
C ALA A 120 -8.87 16.93 12.00
N SER A 121 -7.56 17.09 12.16
CA SER A 121 -6.90 18.38 12.41
C SER A 121 -5.79 18.64 11.41
N VAL A 122 -5.83 19.84 10.81
CA VAL A 122 -4.82 20.32 9.86
C VAL A 122 -4.54 21.77 10.21
N GLU A 123 -3.37 22.04 10.78
CA GLU A 123 -2.99 23.37 11.25
C GLU A 123 -1.63 23.78 10.70
N CYS A 124 -1.48 25.05 10.31
CA CYS A 124 -0.21 25.63 9.86
C CYS A 124 0.51 24.83 8.75
N CYS A 125 -0.24 24.19 7.86
CA CYS A 125 0.29 23.38 6.76
C CYS A 125 0.33 24.15 5.43
N PHE A 126 1.19 23.71 4.51
CA PHE A 126 1.21 24.14 3.11
C PHE A 126 0.61 23.03 2.25
N LEU A 127 -0.52 23.30 1.60
CA LEU A 127 -1.30 22.34 0.84
C LEU A 127 -1.32 22.73 -0.63
N ASN A 128 -0.63 21.98 -1.49
CA ASN A 128 -0.58 22.23 -2.92
C ASN A 128 -1.48 21.26 -3.70
N LEU A 129 -2.52 21.80 -4.34
CA LEU A 129 -3.61 21.10 -5.05
C LEU A 129 -3.47 21.11 -6.58
N ASN A 130 -2.33 21.55 -7.10
CA ASN A 130 -2.14 21.71 -8.55
C ASN A 130 -2.27 20.37 -9.29
N GLU A 131 -1.85 19.28 -8.66
CA GLU A 131 -1.75 17.95 -9.30
C GLU A 131 -2.83 16.96 -8.84
N GLY A 132 -3.73 17.34 -7.92
CA GLY A 132 -4.76 16.42 -7.46
C GLY A 132 -5.41 16.79 -6.12
N PRO A 133 -6.16 15.86 -5.51
CA PRO A 133 -6.88 16.10 -4.28
C PRO A 133 -6.06 15.75 -3.03
N ILE A 134 -6.53 16.27 -1.90
CA ILE A 134 -6.06 15.95 -0.55
C ILE A 134 -7.24 15.42 0.26
N TYR A 135 -7.13 14.17 0.72
CA TYR A 135 -8.08 13.54 1.62
C TYR A 135 -7.48 13.40 3.02
N ILE A 136 -8.21 13.89 4.03
CA ILE A 136 -7.85 13.76 5.44
C ILE A 136 -8.98 13.01 6.15
N GLY A 137 -8.68 11.77 6.52
CA GLY A 137 -9.59 10.81 7.12
C GLY A 137 -9.92 11.11 8.58
N LYS A 138 -10.93 10.42 9.12
CA LYS A 138 -11.44 10.66 10.48
C LYS A 138 -10.32 10.67 11.51
N GLU A 139 -10.31 11.66 12.40
CA GLU A 139 -9.34 11.75 13.50
C GLU A 139 -7.86 11.70 13.04
N ALA A 140 -7.58 12.01 11.77
CA ALA A 140 -6.21 12.13 11.24
C ALA A 140 -5.62 13.49 11.60
N GLU A 141 -4.30 13.55 11.77
CA GLU A 141 -3.60 14.75 12.22
C GLU A 141 -2.46 15.08 11.25
N LEU A 142 -2.52 16.26 10.65
CA LEU A 142 -1.38 16.89 9.98
C LEU A 142 -0.85 17.98 10.91
N MET A 143 0.32 17.73 11.48
CA MET A 143 0.99 18.64 12.39
C MET A 143 1.62 19.82 11.63
N GLU A 144 2.05 20.82 12.38
CA GLU A 144 2.45 22.11 11.86
C GLU A 144 3.66 22.04 10.91
N GLY A 145 3.64 22.88 9.89
CA GLY A 145 4.73 23.00 8.92
C GLY A 145 4.81 21.86 7.93
N CYS A 146 3.85 20.93 7.90
CA CYS A 146 3.79 19.93 6.83
C CYS A 146 3.65 20.61 5.46
N CYS A 147 4.46 20.16 4.50
CA CYS A 147 4.42 20.58 3.11
C CYS A 147 3.89 19.42 2.26
N ILE A 148 2.66 19.54 1.78
CA ILE A 148 1.96 18.48 1.05
C ILE A 148 1.79 18.90 -0.42
N ARG A 149 2.30 18.08 -1.33
CA ARG A 149 1.90 18.10 -2.75
C ARG A 149 0.92 16.96 -3.01
N ALA A 150 -0.25 17.32 -3.50
CA ALA A 150 -1.26 16.39 -3.94
C ALA A 150 -0.76 15.53 -5.14
N PRO A 151 -1.37 14.36 -5.39
CA PRO A 151 -2.43 13.75 -4.59
C PRO A 151 -1.92 13.16 -3.26
N PHE A 152 -2.72 13.30 -2.20
CA PHE A 152 -2.39 12.81 -0.87
C PHE A 152 -3.62 12.30 -0.12
N ALA A 153 -3.50 11.13 0.51
CA ALA A 153 -4.52 10.59 1.38
C ALA A 153 -3.92 10.21 2.74
N ALA A 154 -4.42 10.83 3.80
CA ALA A 154 -4.19 10.40 5.18
C ALA A 154 -5.46 9.72 5.69
N CYS A 155 -5.46 8.39 5.81
CA CYS A 155 -6.63 7.64 6.28
C CYS A 155 -6.86 7.83 7.78
N GLN A 156 -7.91 7.19 8.30
CA GLN A 156 -8.36 7.34 9.69
C GLN A 156 -7.20 7.23 10.71
N HIS A 157 -7.10 8.18 11.64
CA HIS A 157 -6.04 8.25 12.66
C HIS A 157 -4.59 8.28 12.15
N ALA A 158 -4.37 8.51 10.85
CA ALA A 158 -3.03 8.71 10.33
C ALA A 158 -2.45 10.02 10.87
N VAL A 159 -1.15 10.03 11.18
CA VAL A 159 -0.44 11.20 11.71
C VAL A 159 0.72 11.56 10.80
N THR A 160 0.71 12.77 10.28
CA THR A 160 1.82 13.39 9.55
C THR A 160 2.54 14.33 10.52
N LYS A 161 3.77 13.98 10.90
CA LYS A 161 4.56 14.69 11.91
C LYS A 161 5.03 16.06 11.43
N MET A 162 5.35 16.94 12.37
CA MET A 162 5.78 18.32 12.11
C MET A 162 6.85 18.40 11.02
N GLY A 163 6.69 19.34 10.10
CA GLY A 163 7.68 19.60 9.04
C GLY A 163 7.81 18.53 7.96
N CYS A 164 6.90 17.54 7.91
CA CYS A 164 6.91 16.50 6.90
C CYS A 164 6.87 17.08 5.47
N LYS A 165 7.61 16.45 4.55
CA LYS A 165 7.62 16.79 3.13
C LYS A 165 7.01 15.64 2.35
N ILE A 166 5.85 15.86 1.76
CA ILE A 166 5.16 14.87 0.94
C ILE A 166 5.16 15.34 -0.50
N TYR A 167 5.77 14.54 -1.36
CA TYR A 167 5.67 14.64 -2.81
C TYR A 167 4.68 13.55 -3.25
N GLY A 168 3.49 13.91 -3.74
CA GLY A 168 2.48 12.95 -4.19
C GLY A 168 3.03 11.86 -5.13
N ALA A 169 2.34 10.77 -5.41
CA ALA A 169 1.05 10.31 -4.89
C ALA A 169 1.24 9.46 -3.63
N THR A 170 0.86 9.97 -2.46
CA THR A 170 1.12 9.29 -1.18
C THR A 170 -0.16 8.93 -0.43
N THR A 171 -0.28 7.66 -0.04
CA THR A 171 -1.39 7.13 0.76
C THR A 171 -0.86 6.60 2.09
N LEU A 172 -1.37 7.16 3.18
CA LEU A 172 -1.12 6.70 4.54
C LEU A 172 -2.35 5.96 5.04
N GLY A 173 -2.24 4.65 5.20
CA GLY A 173 -3.31 3.80 5.73
C GLY A 173 -3.69 4.14 7.18
N PRO A 174 -4.76 3.52 7.70
CA PRO A 174 -5.27 3.81 9.03
C PRO A 174 -4.19 3.68 10.11
N TYR A 175 -4.15 4.62 11.05
CA TYR A 175 -3.20 4.64 12.18
C TYR A 175 -1.70 4.71 11.80
N CYS A 176 -1.37 4.97 10.53
CA CYS A 176 0.02 5.18 10.12
C CYS A 176 0.60 6.44 10.74
N LYS A 177 1.91 6.46 10.99
CA LYS A 177 2.63 7.67 11.44
C LYS A 177 3.86 7.92 10.60
N VAL A 178 3.97 9.11 10.02
CA VAL A 178 5.06 9.46 9.12
C VAL A 178 5.76 10.75 9.53
N GLY A 179 7.05 10.82 9.24
CA GLY A 179 8.01 11.89 9.49
C GLY A 179 9.00 11.98 8.32
N GLY A 180 9.74 13.09 8.23
CA GLY A 180 10.75 13.30 7.20
C GLY A 180 10.17 13.48 5.81
N GLU A 181 10.77 12.84 4.82
CA GLU A 181 10.46 13.02 3.40
C GLU A 181 9.88 11.75 2.76
N LEU A 182 8.71 11.87 2.12
CA LEU A 182 8.05 10.80 1.38
C LEU A 182 7.77 11.24 -0.06
N SER A 183 7.98 10.36 -1.02
CA SER A 183 7.73 10.61 -2.44
C SER A 183 7.09 9.40 -3.13
N ASN A 184 5.82 9.51 -3.52
CA ASN A 184 5.06 8.40 -4.09
C ASN A 184 5.11 7.10 -3.24
N VAL A 185 4.43 7.10 -2.09
CA VAL A 185 4.49 6.01 -1.10
C VAL A 185 3.09 5.51 -0.75
N VAL A 186 2.93 4.19 -0.67
CA VAL A 186 1.73 3.55 -0.12
C VAL A 186 2.11 2.82 1.18
N MET A 187 1.54 3.27 2.31
CA MET A 187 1.67 2.58 3.59
C MET A 187 0.32 1.96 3.97
N ILE A 188 0.28 0.65 4.14
CA ILE A 188 -0.87 -0.07 4.69
C ILE A 188 -0.90 0.13 6.21
N GLY A 189 -2.07 -0.06 6.82
CA GLY A 189 -2.39 0.39 8.18
C GLY A 189 -1.39 0.02 9.27
N TYR A 190 -1.39 0.83 10.33
CA TYR A 190 -0.61 0.62 11.56
C TYR A 190 0.91 0.72 11.41
N SER A 191 1.40 1.19 10.27
CA SER A 191 2.83 1.29 9.96
C SER A 191 3.43 2.65 10.29
N ASN A 192 4.70 2.65 10.71
CA ASN A 192 5.36 3.84 11.23
C ASN A 192 6.70 4.11 10.56
N LYS A 193 6.91 5.35 10.11
CA LYS A 193 8.19 5.97 9.75
C LYS A 193 8.18 7.40 10.34
N ALA A 194 8.01 7.51 11.65
CA ALA A 194 7.63 8.77 12.32
C ALA A 194 8.75 9.82 12.47
N HIS A 195 9.93 9.54 11.93
CA HIS A 195 11.14 10.33 12.12
C HIS A 195 11.77 10.68 10.76
N ASP A 196 12.77 11.57 10.80
CA ASP A 196 13.53 11.97 9.62
C ASP A 196 14.17 10.80 8.88
N GLY A 197 14.40 11.01 7.59
CA GLY A 197 14.82 10.02 6.59
C GLY A 197 13.97 10.13 5.33
N PHE A 198 14.36 9.44 4.27
CA PHE A 198 13.67 9.47 2.97
C PHE A 198 13.04 8.11 2.61
N LEU A 199 11.82 8.13 2.05
CA LEU A 199 11.14 6.96 1.51
C LEU A 199 10.46 7.33 0.19
N GLY A 200 10.90 6.71 -0.91
CA GLY A 200 10.38 7.01 -2.24
C GLY A 200 9.95 5.78 -3.03
N ASN A 201 8.89 5.86 -3.83
CA ASN A 201 8.37 4.78 -4.70
C ASN A 201 8.27 3.45 -3.95
N ALA A 202 7.57 3.47 -2.81
CA ALA A 202 7.62 2.41 -1.81
C ALA A 202 6.24 1.89 -1.44
N VAL A 203 6.20 0.61 -1.05
CA VAL A 203 5.02 -0.06 -0.52
C VAL A 203 5.38 -0.66 0.83
N ILE A 204 4.71 -0.23 1.89
CA ILE A 204 4.94 -0.68 3.26
C ILE A 204 3.69 -1.38 3.74
N GLY A 205 3.79 -2.66 4.07
CA GLY A 205 2.71 -3.51 4.59
C GLY A 205 2.22 -3.07 5.96
N GLU A 206 1.33 -3.85 6.57
CA GLU A 206 0.77 -3.54 7.87
C GLU A 206 1.76 -3.76 9.01
N TRP A 207 1.59 -3.03 10.10
CA TRP A 207 2.39 -3.22 11.32
C TRP A 207 3.91 -3.15 11.13
N CYS A 208 4.36 -2.38 10.13
CA CYS A 208 5.76 -2.12 9.91
C CYS A 208 6.27 -0.99 10.82
N ASN A 209 7.56 -1.04 11.16
CA ASN A 209 8.19 0.05 11.90
C ASN A 209 9.59 0.36 11.37
N LEU A 210 9.75 1.54 10.78
CA LEU A 210 11.01 2.08 10.31
C LEU A 210 11.55 3.06 11.36
N GLY A 211 12.74 2.77 11.89
CA GLY A 211 13.39 3.55 12.93
C GLY A 211 13.79 4.97 12.51
N ALA A 212 14.24 5.76 13.48
CA ALA A 212 14.74 7.11 13.22
C ALA A 212 15.92 7.10 12.26
N GLY A 213 15.92 8.01 11.27
CA GLY A 213 16.98 8.10 10.27
C GLY A 213 16.91 7.03 9.18
N THR A 214 15.92 6.13 9.20
CA THR A 214 15.79 5.11 8.14
C THR A 214 15.55 5.77 6.80
N THR A 215 16.37 5.41 5.81
CA THR A 215 16.31 5.94 4.45
C THR A 215 16.30 4.81 3.42
N ALA A 216 15.44 4.91 2.42
CA ALA A 216 15.33 3.95 1.32
C ALA A 216 15.51 4.66 -0.03
N SER A 217 16.58 4.32 -0.74
CA SER A 217 16.79 4.84 -2.10
C SER A 217 15.73 4.31 -3.06
N ASN A 218 15.34 5.12 -4.04
CA ASN A 218 14.45 4.73 -5.13
C ASN A 218 15.12 4.84 -6.50
N LEU A 219 16.32 5.41 -6.61
CA LEU A 219 17.07 5.59 -7.85
C LEU A 219 18.45 4.95 -7.72
N LYS A 220 18.93 4.27 -8.75
CA LYS A 220 20.31 3.75 -8.76
C LYS A 220 21.30 4.83 -9.17
N ASN A 221 22.49 4.82 -8.56
CA ASN A 221 23.55 5.79 -8.88
C ASN A 221 24.10 5.65 -10.31
N ASP A 222 24.00 4.45 -10.88
CA ASP A 222 24.40 4.18 -12.27
C ASP A 222 23.27 4.42 -13.28
N TYR A 223 22.09 4.85 -12.82
CA TYR A 223 20.89 5.03 -13.62
C TYR A 223 20.44 3.79 -14.40
N ALA A 224 20.99 2.60 -14.10
CA ALA A 224 20.63 1.38 -14.80
C ALA A 224 19.18 0.98 -14.50
N GLU A 225 18.58 0.24 -15.43
CA GLU A 225 17.24 -0.29 -15.27
C GLU A 225 17.10 -1.06 -13.95
N ILE A 226 16.01 -0.79 -13.23
CA ILE A 226 15.75 -1.43 -11.94
C ILE A 226 15.27 -2.87 -12.16
N LYS A 227 15.76 -3.76 -11.28
CA LYS A 227 15.26 -5.14 -11.16
C LYS A 227 14.68 -5.33 -9.76
N LEU A 228 13.54 -6.02 -9.66
CA LEU A 228 12.86 -6.32 -8.40
C LEU A 228 12.75 -7.84 -8.22
N TRP A 229 12.81 -8.31 -6.97
CA TRP A 229 12.60 -9.73 -6.66
C TRP A 229 11.19 -10.17 -7.06
N HIS A 230 11.08 -11.27 -7.80
CA HIS A 230 9.81 -11.83 -8.25
C HIS A 230 9.62 -13.22 -7.66
N TYR A 231 8.71 -13.31 -6.68
CA TYR A 231 8.44 -14.55 -5.94
C TYR A 231 8.14 -15.76 -6.85
N PRO A 232 7.21 -15.70 -7.84
CA PRO A 232 6.89 -16.88 -8.64
C PRO A 232 8.04 -17.41 -9.52
N SER A 233 9.02 -16.57 -9.88
CA SER A 233 10.13 -16.98 -10.74
C SER A 233 11.45 -17.15 -9.99
N HIS A 234 11.46 -16.92 -8.67
CA HIS A 234 12.63 -17.05 -7.80
C HIS A 234 13.86 -16.29 -8.30
N ARG A 235 13.66 -15.13 -8.94
CA ARG A 235 14.75 -14.30 -9.46
C ARG A 235 14.36 -12.83 -9.56
N PHE A 236 15.36 -11.99 -9.72
CA PHE A 236 15.17 -10.58 -10.03
C PHE A 236 14.73 -10.41 -11.49
N LEU A 237 13.58 -9.76 -11.71
CA LEU A 237 13.08 -9.41 -13.04
C LEU A 237 13.30 -7.93 -13.32
N ARG A 238 13.54 -7.61 -14.60
CA ARG A 238 13.57 -6.23 -15.11
C ARG A 238 12.18 -5.61 -14.97
N THR A 239 12.14 -4.37 -14.49
CA THR A 239 10.90 -3.65 -14.22
C THR A 239 10.53 -2.65 -15.31
N GLY A 240 11.49 -2.25 -16.16
CA GLY A 240 11.34 -1.09 -17.06
C GLY A 240 11.35 0.27 -16.33
N LEU A 241 11.53 0.30 -15.01
CA LEU A 241 11.44 1.52 -14.21
C LEU A 241 12.83 2.13 -13.94
N GLN A 242 12.85 3.47 -13.89
CA GLN A 242 13.98 4.26 -13.40
C GLN A 242 13.93 4.47 -11.88
N PHE A 243 12.72 4.49 -11.30
CA PHE A 243 12.48 4.69 -9.87
C PHE A 243 11.65 3.54 -9.27
N CYS A 244 12.14 2.91 -8.21
CA CYS A 244 11.44 1.88 -7.44
C CYS A 244 12.22 1.64 -6.14
N GLY A 245 11.57 1.91 -5.01
CA GLY A 245 12.20 1.88 -3.69
C GLY A 245 11.92 0.62 -2.91
N LEU A 246 11.63 0.78 -1.63
CA LEU A 246 11.43 -0.30 -0.68
C LEU A 246 10.03 -0.93 -0.82
N ILE A 247 9.98 -2.25 -0.95
CA ILE A 247 8.77 -3.04 -0.75
C ILE A 247 8.95 -3.85 0.53
N MET A 248 8.08 -3.64 1.52
CA MET A 248 8.24 -4.19 2.87
C MET A 248 6.98 -4.89 3.31
N GLY A 249 7.06 -6.21 3.54
CA GLY A 249 5.94 -7.03 3.98
C GLY A 249 5.56 -6.80 5.44
N ASP A 250 4.38 -7.28 5.80
CA ASP A 250 3.74 -7.02 7.09
C ASP A 250 4.62 -7.41 8.28
N HIS A 251 4.45 -6.70 9.39
CA HIS A 251 5.17 -6.89 10.65
C HIS A 251 6.69 -6.76 10.57
N SER A 252 7.25 -6.32 9.44
CA SER A 252 8.70 -6.10 9.32
C SER A 252 9.15 -4.82 10.01
N LYS A 253 10.42 -4.77 10.41
CA LYS A 253 10.99 -3.70 11.21
C LYS A 253 12.38 -3.34 10.71
N ALA A 254 12.70 -2.05 10.76
CA ALA A 254 14.03 -1.52 10.51
C ALA A 254 14.49 -0.72 11.72
N GLY A 255 15.70 -0.97 12.18
CA GLY A 255 16.36 -0.21 13.23
C GLY A 255 16.66 1.24 12.82
N ILE A 256 17.15 2.01 13.79
CA ILE A 256 17.60 3.37 13.56
C ILE A 256 18.74 3.39 12.53
N ASN A 257 18.78 4.43 11.69
CA ASN A 257 19.79 4.64 10.66
C ASN A 257 19.97 3.47 9.67
N CYS A 258 18.98 2.58 9.55
CA CYS A 258 18.99 1.57 8.50
C CYS A 258 18.88 2.23 7.12
N MET A 259 19.67 1.73 6.16
CA MET A 259 19.67 2.22 4.79
C MET A 259 19.27 1.08 3.86
N PHE A 260 18.30 1.34 2.97
CA PHE A 260 17.86 0.38 1.98
C PHE A 260 18.29 0.81 0.58
N ASN A 261 18.81 -0.15 -0.19
CA ASN A 261 19.12 0.06 -1.60
C ASN A 261 17.83 0.17 -2.42
N THR A 262 17.95 0.76 -3.59
CA THR A 262 16.91 0.79 -4.63
C THR A 262 16.40 -0.62 -4.93
N ALA A 263 15.07 -0.78 -5.01
CA ALA A 263 14.37 -2.04 -5.23
C ALA A 263 14.72 -3.14 -4.21
N THR A 264 14.74 -2.77 -2.93
CA THR A 264 14.84 -3.75 -1.84
C THR A 264 13.46 -4.33 -1.52
N VAL A 265 13.36 -5.66 -1.52
CA VAL A 265 12.16 -6.41 -1.11
C VAL A 265 12.41 -7.11 0.22
N ILE A 266 11.64 -6.73 1.23
CA ILE A 266 11.67 -7.31 2.57
C ILE A 266 10.40 -8.12 2.77
N GLY A 267 10.53 -9.39 3.15
CA GLY A 267 9.41 -10.29 3.44
C GLY A 267 8.61 -9.90 4.69
N VAL A 268 7.75 -10.80 5.14
CA VAL A 268 6.92 -10.65 6.34
C VAL A 268 7.73 -10.94 7.61
N GLY A 269 7.53 -10.16 8.68
CA GLY A 269 8.12 -10.43 9.99
C GLY A 269 9.65 -10.33 10.05
N VAL A 270 10.27 -9.57 9.14
CA VAL A 270 11.72 -9.38 9.07
C VAL A 270 12.17 -8.31 10.05
N ASN A 271 13.30 -8.48 10.73
CA ASN A 271 13.89 -7.45 11.59
C ASN A 271 15.29 -7.06 11.09
N ILE A 272 15.40 -5.87 10.48
CA ILE A 272 16.66 -5.33 9.96
C ILE A 272 17.31 -4.44 11.00
N TYR A 273 18.59 -4.69 11.31
CA TYR A 273 19.40 -3.85 12.18
C TYR A 273 20.88 -3.88 11.79
N GLY A 274 21.63 -2.90 12.31
CA GLY A 274 23.05 -2.74 12.03
C GLY A 274 23.33 -1.74 10.90
N ALA A 275 24.61 -1.59 10.58
CA ALA A 275 25.10 -0.61 9.63
C ALA A 275 25.18 -1.16 8.20
N GLY A 276 25.15 -0.25 7.22
CA GLY A 276 25.27 -0.55 5.79
C GLY A 276 23.96 -0.96 5.14
N PHE A 277 24.05 -1.50 3.93
CA PHE A 277 22.89 -1.89 3.13
C PHE A 277 22.64 -3.40 3.23
N PRO A 278 21.43 -3.83 3.64
CA PRO A 278 21.06 -5.24 3.57
C PRO A 278 20.97 -5.70 2.11
N ARG A 279 20.80 -7.01 1.91
CA ARG A 279 20.54 -7.58 0.58
C ARG A 279 19.27 -6.98 -0.01
N ASN A 280 19.22 -6.82 -1.33
CA ASN A 280 18.03 -6.33 -2.05
C ASN A 280 16.82 -7.28 -2.00
N PHE A 281 17.00 -8.48 -1.45
CA PHE A 281 15.92 -9.37 -1.07
C PHE A 281 16.25 -10.00 0.29
N VAL A 282 15.28 -9.95 1.21
CA VAL A 282 15.34 -10.64 2.50
C VAL A 282 14.04 -11.44 2.66
N ALA A 283 14.17 -12.76 2.80
CA ALA A 283 13.05 -13.67 2.97
C ALA A 283 12.28 -13.38 4.28
N SER A 284 11.03 -13.83 4.34
CA SER A 284 10.18 -13.65 5.52
C SER A 284 10.76 -14.36 6.75
N PHE A 285 10.47 -13.81 7.93
CA PHE A 285 10.87 -14.34 9.23
C PHE A 285 12.38 -14.48 9.38
N SER A 286 13.11 -13.45 8.97
CA SER A 286 14.56 -13.33 9.15
C SER A 286 14.92 -12.12 10.00
N GLU A 287 16.00 -12.20 10.77
CA GLU A 287 16.53 -11.07 11.53
C GLU A 287 18.05 -10.91 11.33
N GLY A 288 18.51 -9.67 11.15
CA GLY A 288 19.93 -9.40 10.90
C GLY A 288 20.20 -8.15 10.07
N GLY A 289 21.31 -8.18 9.34
CA GLY A 289 21.80 -7.05 8.57
C GLY A 289 22.94 -7.44 7.64
N THR A 290 23.91 -6.53 7.46
CA THR A 290 25.07 -6.76 6.58
C THR A 290 25.93 -7.94 7.00
N SER A 291 25.99 -8.26 8.29
CA SER A 291 26.74 -9.41 8.82
C SER A 291 26.09 -10.77 8.58
N GLY A 292 24.86 -10.80 8.06
CA GLY A 292 24.08 -12.02 7.87
C GLY A 292 22.70 -11.95 8.50
N PHE A 293 21.91 -12.99 8.25
CA PHE A 293 20.54 -13.15 8.72
C PHE A 293 20.38 -14.50 9.41
N ASN A 294 19.57 -14.52 10.47
CA ASN A 294 19.12 -15.73 11.16
C ASN A 294 17.61 -15.87 11.03
N ASP A 295 17.12 -17.10 11.19
CA ASP A 295 15.68 -17.37 11.21
C ASP A 295 15.02 -16.93 12.51
N VAL A 296 13.83 -16.34 12.38
CA VAL A 296 12.96 -15.97 13.49
C VAL A 296 11.94 -17.09 13.69
N ALA A 297 12.01 -17.79 14.82
CA ALA A 297 11.00 -18.79 15.18
C ALA A 297 9.59 -18.17 15.27
N LEU A 298 8.57 -18.88 14.77
CA LEU A 298 7.17 -18.41 14.80
C LEU A 298 6.69 -18.00 16.19
N SER A 299 7.07 -18.75 17.23
CA SER A 299 6.72 -18.40 18.62
C SER A 299 7.25 -17.02 19.05
N LYS A 300 8.47 -16.67 18.61
CA LYS A 300 9.06 -15.34 18.84
C LYS A 300 8.36 -14.26 18.02
N PHE A 301 7.99 -14.58 16.77
CA PHE A 301 7.22 -13.68 15.91
C PHE A 301 5.85 -13.37 16.52
N PHE A 302 5.06 -14.37 16.91
CA PHE A 302 3.74 -14.20 17.50
C PHE A 302 3.78 -13.41 18.81
N ALA A 303 4.73 -13.72 19.71
CA ALA A 303 4.91 -12.94 20.94
C ALA A 303 5.21 -11.45 20.67
N THR A 304 5.79 -11.12 19.52
CA THR A 304 6.03 -9.73 19.10
C THR A 304 4.79 -9.11 18.46
N ALA A 305 4.11 -9.85 17.58
CA ALA A 305 2.89 -9.40 16.91
C ALA A 305 1.77 -9.10 17.92
N GLU A 306 1.52 -9.99 18.88
CA GLU A 306 0.55 -9.81 19.96
C GLU A 306 0.79 -8.51 20.74
N LYS A 307 2.03 -8.28 21.18
CA LYS A 307 2.41 -7.05 21.90
C LYS A 307 2.20 -5.80 21.05
N MET A 308 2.49 -5.87 19.76
CA MET A 308 2.39 -4.74 18.85
C MET A 308 0.92 -4.39 18.56
N MET A 309 0.09 -5.39 18.28
CA MET A 309 -1.33 -5.24 17.99
C MET A 309 -2.12 -4.80 19.22
N HIS A 310 -1.78 -5.34 20.40
CA HIS A 310 -2.41 -4.95 21.67
C HIS A 310 -2.22 -3.47 22.01
N ARG A 311 -1.15 -2.81 21.54
CA ARG A 311 -0.98 -1.33 21.71
C ARG A 311 -2.07 -0.52 21.00
N ARG A 312 -2.83 -1.14 20.11
CA ARG A 312 -3.98 -0.57 19.39
C ARG A 312 -5.30 -1.24 19.78
N ASN A 313 -5.30 -2.05 20.84
CA ASN A 313 -6.44 -2.86 21.27
C ASN A 313 -6.94 -3.82 20.18
N ILE A 314 -6.00 -4.34 19.38
CA ILE A 314 -6.27 -5.36 18.35
C ILE A 314 -5.67 -6.67 18.82
N GLU A 315 -6.46 -7.74 18.77
CA GLU A 315 -6.04 -9.09 19.11
C GLU A 315 -5.45 -9.78 17.89
N LEU A 316 -4.37 -10.55 18.08
CA LEU A 316 -3.86 -11.47 17.07
C LEU A 316 -4.72 -12.74 17.12
N THR A 317 -5.59 -12.92 16.13
CA THR A 317 -6.55 -14.03 16.11
C THR A 317 -5.90 -15.33 15.65
N GLU A 318 -6.59 -16.46 15.86
CA GLU A 318 -6.14 -17.74 15.32
C GLU A 318 -6.10 -17.75 13.78
N VAL A 319 -7.01 -17.04 13.11
CA VAL A 319 -7.00 -16.89 11.64
C VAL A 319 -5.73 -16.15 11.18
N ASP A 320 -5.33 -15.10 11.90
CA ASP A 320 -4.07 -14.39 11.61
C ASP A 320 -2.87 -15.33 11.75
N LYS A 321 -2.85 -16.15 12.82
CA LYS A 321 -1.78 -17.14 13.06
C LYS A 321 -1.72 -18.17 11.94
N GLU A 322 -2.86 -18.72 11.49
CA GLU A 322 -2.93 -19.65 10.36
C GLU A 322 -2.38 -19.03 9.06
N ILE A 323 -2.69 -17.76 8.79
CA ILE A 323 -2.14 -17.03 7.64
C ILE A 323 -0.62 -16.92 7.77
N PHE A 324 -0.10 -16.48 8.92
CA PHE A 324 1.34 -16.33 9.13
C PHE A 324 2.09 -17.67 9.12
N GLU A 325 1.50 -18.75 9.63
CA GLU A 325 2.03 -20.12 9.53
C GLU A 325 2.15 -20.55 8.07
N SER A 326 1.12 -20.32 7.25
CA SER A 326 1.17 -20.59 5.82
C SER A 326 2.29 -19.81 5.12
N ILE A 327 2.45 -18.53 5.42
CA ILE A 327 3.54 -17.70 4.88
C ILE A 327 4.89 -18.22 5.36
N TYR A 328 5.02 -18.63 6.62
CA TYR A 328 6.26 -19.18 7.19
C TYR A 328 6.70 -20.44 6.47
N HIS A 329 5.78 -21.37 6.23
CA HIS A 329 6.08 -22.59 5.46
C HIS A 329 6.47 -22.29 4.01
N GLN A 330 5.83 -21.32 3.38
CA GLN A 330 6.21 -20.89 2.03
C GLN A 330 7.59 -20.21 1.99
N ALA A 331 7.94 -19.47 3.05
CA ALA A 331 9.18 -18.72 3.18
C ALA A 331 10.44 -19.60 3.11
N GLU A 332 10.34 -20.86 3.55
CA GLU A 332 11.44 -21.85 3.49
C GLU A 332 11.96 -22.07 2.06
N ASN A 333 11.14 -21.85 1.02
CA ASN A 333 11.55 -21.97 -0.38
C ASN A 333 12.40 -20.79 -0.88
N PHE A 334 12.63 -19.77 -0.04
CA PHE A 334 13.31 -18.52 -0.41
C PHE A 334 14.55 -18.22 0.46
N LYS A 335 14.88 -19.08 1.41
CA LYS A 335 16.01 -18.95 2.32
C LYS A 335 17.28 -19.61 1.77
#